data_AF-A0A4P5YQ77-F1
#
_entry.id   AF-A0A4P5YQ77-F1
#
_cell.length_a   1.000
_cell.length_b   1.000
_cell.length_c   1.000
_cell.angle_alpha   90.00
_cell.angle_beta   90.00
_cell.angle_gamma   90.00
#
_symmetry.space_group_name_H-M   'P 1'
#
loop_
_entity.id
_entity.type
_entity.pdbx_description
1 polymer ?
#
loop_
_entity_poly.entity_id
_entity_poly.type
_entity_poly.pdbx_seq_one_letter_code
_entity_poly.pdbx_strand_id
1 'polypeptide(L)'
;MILLDSNVLLDIATADPVWLAWSEREFCAAAAHGPIPINPIIYAELAPAFATVLDLDRWLDPALFQRLALPYAAGWVAAQAFVKYWRAGGTKTSPSRTSTSVPTPRSKAIHSSRATRRVIAPTSPASG
;
A
#
# COMPACT_ATOMS: atom_id res chain seq x y z
N MET A 1 -2.46 -20.17 -10.26
CA MET A 1 -2.33 -18.74 -9.88
C MET A 1 -3.22 -18.49 -8.67
N ILE A 2 -2.61 -18.06 -7.57
CA ILE A 2 -3.29 -17.79 -6.28
C ILE A 2 -3.02 -16.33 -5.94
N LEU A 3 -4.07 -15.53 -5.74
CA LEU A 3 -3.93 -14.14 -5.31
C LEU A 3 -3.91 -14.10 -3.78
N LEU A 4 -2.86 -13.50 -3.22
CA LEU A 4 -2.76 -13.26 -1.78
C LEU A 4 -3.40 -11.92 -1.44
N ASP A 5 -3.96 -11.83 -0.23
CA ASP A 5 -4.36 -10.56 0.36
C ASP A 5 -3.13 -9.69 0.60
N SER A 6 -3.28 -8.38 0.50
CA SER A 6 -2.17 -7.43 0.68
C SER A 6 -1.60 -7.48 2.10
N ASN A 7 -2.39 -7.82 3.13
CA ASN A 7 -1.89 -7.94 4.49
C ASN A 7 -0.81 -9.03 4.61
N VAL A 8 -0.99 -10.17 3.94
CA VAL A 8 0.03 -11.24 3.92
C VAL A 8 1.37 -10.70 3.40
N LEU A 9 1.31 -9.90 2.33
CA LEU A 9 2.50 -9.31 1.72
C LEU A 9 3.10 -8.19 2.59
N LEU A 10 2.26 -7.40 3.25
CA LEU A 10 2.68 -6.36 4.19
C LEU A 10 3.37 -6.95 5.43
N ASP A 11 2.85 -8.04 5.99
CA ASP A 11 3.46 -8.71 7.14
C ASP A 11 4.89 -9.18 6.80
N ILE A 12 5.09 -9.69 5.58
CA ILE A 12 6.42 -10.10 5.09
C ILE A 12 7.30 -8.88 4.85
N ALA A 13 6.79 -7.86 4.16
CA ALA A 13 7.56 -6.65 3.82
C ALA A 13 8.00 -5.87 5.07
N THR A 14 7.19 -5.88 6.12
CA THR A 14 7.44 -5.16 7.38
C THR A 14 8.03 -6.03 8.49
N ALA A 15 8.18 -7.34 8.24
CA ALA A 15 8.58 -8.34 9.22
C ALA A 15 7.70 -8.28 10.49
N ASP A 16 6.37 -8.33 10.32
CA ASP A 16 5.42 -8.25 11.42
C ASP A 16 5.70 -9.34 12.48
N PRO A 17 5.96 -8.98 13.75
CA PRO A 17 6.44 -9.94 14.75
C PRO A 17 5.39 -10.98 15.16
N VAL A 18 4.11 -10.76 14.84
CA VAL A 18 3.01 -11.66 15.18
C VAL A 18 2.64 -12.54 13.98
N TRP A 19 2.57 -11.95 12.79
CA TRP A 19 2.00 -12.60 11.62
C TRP A 19 3.01 -13.13 10.62
N LEU A 20 4.27 -12.71 10.68
CA LEU A 20 5.31 -13.06 9.69
C LEU A 20 5.38 -14.57 9.43
N ALA A 21 5.49 -15.40 10.47
CA ALA A 21 5.64 -16.85 10.31
C ALA A 21 4.44 -17.50 9.61
N TRP A 22 3.22 -17.00 9.86
CA TRP A 22 2.03 -17.48 9.17
C TRP A 22 2.01 -16.98 7.72
N SER A 23 2.26 -15.69 7.51
CA SER A 23 2.24 -15.05 6.20
C SER A 23 3.31 -15.63 5.25
N GLU A 24 4.52 -15.92 5.74
CA GLU A 24 5.56 -16.63 4.98
C GLU A 24 5.12 -18.03 4.56
N ARG A 25 4.42 -18.76 5.43
CA ARG A 25 3.93 -20.10 5.11
C ARG A 25 2.87 -20.06 4.01
N GLU A 26 1.92 -19.13 4.10
CA GLU A 26 0.90 -18.95 3.08
C GLU A 26 1.50 -18.45 1.76
N PHE A 27 2.51 -17.57 1.82
CA PHE A 27 3.27 -17.15 0.64
C PHE A 27 3.99 -18.32 -0.02
N CYS A 28 4.71 -19.14 0.75
CA CYS A 28 5.38 -20.33 0.23
C CYS A 28 4.39 -21.32 -0.40
N ALA A 29 3.26 -21.55 0.25
CA ALA A 29 2.21 -22.42 -0.28
C ALA A 29 1.66 -21.88 -1.61
N ALA A 30 1.40 -20.58 -1.72
CA ALA A 30 0.94 -19.97 -2.97
C ALA A 30 2.00 -20.01 -4.08
N ALA A 31 3.26 -19.71 -3.74
CA ALA A 31 4.38 -19.66 -4.69
C ALA A 31 4.71 -21.05 -5.25
N ALA A 32 4.43 -22.13 -4.51
CA ALA A 32 4.54 -23.50 -5.00
C ALA A 32 3.60 -23.79 -6.20
N HIS A 33 2.54 -22.98 -6.39
CA HIS A 33 1.61 -23.09 -7.51
C HIS A 33 1.91 -22.12 -8.67
N GLY A 34 3.04 -21.43 -8.63
CA GLY A 34 3.51 -20.48 -9.65
C GLY A 34 3.68 -19.05 -9.12
N PRO A 35 3.96 -18.09 -10.02
CA PRO A 35 4.19 -16.69 -9.64
C PRO A 35 3.01 -16.07 -8.89
N ILE A 36 3.31 -15.20 -7.93
CA ILE A 36 2.32 -14.49 -7.14
C ILE A 36 1.80 -13.29 -7.95
N PRO A 37 0.52 -13.31 -8.39
CA PRO A 37 -0.05 -12.19 -9.09
C PRO A 37 -0.19 -10.98 -8.16
N ILE A 38 0.09 -9.79 -8.69
CA ILE A 38 -0.21 -8.51 -8.05
C ILE A 38 -0.94 -7.61 -9.03
N ASN A 39 -1.77 -6.71 -8.51
CA ASN A 39 -2.46 -5.70 -9.29
C ASN A 39 -2.10 -4.29 -8.77
N PRO A 40 -2.48 -3.21 -9.48
CA PRO A 40 -2.19 -1.84 -9.06
C PRO A 40 -2.72 -1.45 -7.66
N ILE A 41 -3.77 -2.10 -7.16
CA ILE A 41 -4.30 -1.84 -5.81
C ILE A 41 -3.37 -2.43 -4.75
N ILE A 42 -2.96 -3.70 -4.92
CA ILE A 42 -1.98 -4.35 -4.03
C ILE A 42 -0.66 -3.58 -4.04
N TYR A 43 -0.19 -3.17 -5.22
CA TYR A 43 1.01 -2.33 -5.35
C TYR A 43 0.89 -1.02 -4.56
N ALA A 44 -0.27 -0.35 -4.65
CA ALA A 44 -0.52 0.90 -3.93
C ALA A 44 -0.58 0.71 -2.41
N GLU A 45 -1.05 -0.43 -1.91
CA GLU A 45 -1.07 -0.75 -0.49
C GLU A 45 0.31 -1.11 0.06
N LEU A 46 1.17 -1.71 -0.75
CA LEU A 46 2.56 -2.01 -0.39
C LEU A 46 3.45 -0.78 -0.38
N ALA A 47 3.21 0.18 -1.28
CA ALA A 47 4.10 1.34 -1.48
C ALA A 47 4.46 2.13 -0.21
N PRO A 48 3.56 2.39 0.75
CA PRO A 48 3.90 3.07 2.00
C PRO A 48 4.90 2.32 2.89
N ALA A 49 5.10 1.02 2.71
CA ALA A 49 6.07 0.22 3.47
C ALA A 49 7.53 0.42 2.99
N PHE A 50 7.74 1.12 1.87
CA PHE A 50 9.06 1.30 1.25
C PHE A 50 9.43 2.79 1.16
N ALA A 51 10.73 3.09 1.28
CA ALA A 51 11.22 4.47 1.20
C ALA A 51 11.17 5.04 -0.22
N THR A 52 11.36 4.18 -1.23
CA THR A 52 11.37 4.57 -2.64
C THR A 52 10.64 3.56 -3.52
N VAL A 53 10.20 4.02 -4.69
CA VAL A 53 9.61 3.16 -5.73
C VAL A 53 10.57 2.04 -6.16
N LEU A 54 11.88 2.33 -6.20
CA LEU A 54 12.89 1.38 -6.61
C LEU A 54 13.06 0.24 -5.59
N ASP A 55 12.93 0.52 -4.30
CA ASP A 55 13.00 -0.50 -3.26
C ASP A 55 11.79 -1.44 -3.33
N LEU A 56 10.59 -0.91 -3.55
CA LEU A 56 9.39 -1.71 -3.79
C LEU A 56 9.53 -2.55 -5.06
N ASP A 57 9.98 -1.96 -6.17
CA ASP A 57 10.13 -2.67 -7.44
C ASP A 57 11.19 -3.79 -7.36
N ARG A 58 12.25 -3.61 -6.56
CA ARG A 58 13.23 -4.67 -6.27
C ARG A 58 12.66 -5.77 -5.39
N TRP A 59 11.86 -5.42 -4.39
CA TRP A 59 11.19 -6.41 -3.53
C TRP A 59 10.17 -7.23 -4.32
N LEU A 60 9.48 -6.59 -5.27
CA LEU A 60 8.59 -7.23 -6.25
C LEU A 60 9.36 -7.85 -7.42
N ASP A 61 10.30 -8.75 -7.11
CA ASP A 61 11.13 -9.46 -8.09
C ASP A 61 10.24 -10.15 -9.16
N PRO A 62 10.45 -9.89 -10.47
CA PRO A 62 9.68 -10.50 -11.54
C PRO A 62 9.82 -12.03 -11.63
N ALA A 63 10.81 -12.64 -10.97
CA ALA A 63 10.91 -14.09 -10.84
C ALA A 63 9.86 -14.69 -9.89
N LEU A 64 9.39 -13.90 -8.91
CA LEU A 64 8.42 -14.33 -7.90
C LEU A 64 7.03 -13.74 -8.15
N PHE A 65 6.95 -12.52 -8.67
CA PHE A 65 5.72 -11.78 -8.83
C PHE A 65 5.32 -11.58 -10.29
N GLN A 66 4.03 -11.70 -10.57
CA GLN A 66 3.45 -11.39 -11.87
C GLN A 66 2.58 -10.15 -11.79
N ARG A 67 2.95 -9.08 -12.48
CA ARG A 67 2.13 -7.86 -12.57
C ARG A 67 0.97 -8.07 -13.52
N LEU A 68 -0.25 -7.93 -13.00
CA LEU A 68 -1.49 -8.00 -13.76
C LEU A 68 -2.10 -6.61 -13.89
N ALA A 69 -2.66 -6.31 -15.06
CA ALA A 69 -3.50 -5.14 -15.24
C ALA A 69 -4.81 -5.29 -14.45
N LEU A 70 -5.35 -4.18 -13.95
CA LEU A 70 -6.69 -4.15 -13.37
C LEU A 70 -7.65 -3.47 -14.36
N PRO A 71 -8.41 -4.25 -15.15
CA PRO A 71 -9.33 -3.68 -16.13
C PRO A 71 -10.49 -2.96 -15.43
N TYR A 72 -11.01 -1.90 -16.04
CA TYR A 72 -12.17 -1.15 -15.53
C TYR A 72 -13.39 -2.04 -15.24
N ALA A 73 -13.60 -3.10 -16.03
CA ALA A 73 -14.68 -4.06 -15.81
C ALA A 73 -14.60 -4.78 -14.44
N ALA A 74 -13.38 -5.01 -13.91
CA ALA A 74 -13.22 -5.59 -12.58
C ALA A 74 -13.73 -4.63 -11.48
N GLY A 75 -13.55 -3.31 -11.68
CA GLY A 75 -14.08 -2.29 -10.78
C GLY A 75 -15.61 -2.31 -10.70
N TRP A 76 -16.30 -2.59 -11.80
CA TRP A 76 -17.76 -2.76 -11.79
C TRP A 76 -18.18 -3.95 -10.92
N VAL A 77 -17.57 -5.12 -11.11
CA VAL A 77 -17.88 -6.32 -10.32
C VAL A 77 -17.58 -6.10 -8.83
N ALA A 78 -16.46 -5.45 -8.52
CA ALA A 78 -16.10 -5.08 -7.15
C ALA A 78 -17.13 -4.14 -6.51
N ALA A 79 -17.61 -3.12 -7.25
CA ALA A 79 -18.65 -2.21 -6.76
C ALA A 79 -19.97 -2.94 -6.45
N GLN A 80 -20.37 -3.91 -7.28
CA GLN A 80 -21.58 -4.70 -7.03
C GLN A 80 -21.45 -5.57 -5.76
N ALA A 81 -20.27 -6.18 -5.55
CA ALA A 81 -19.97 -6.92 -4.33
C ALA A 81 -19.98 -6.01 -3.10
N PHE A 82 -19.38 -4.82 -3.20
CA PHE A 82 -19.37 -3.81 -2.13
C PHE A 82 -20.79 -3.38 -1.74
N VAL A 83 -21.65 -3.07 -2.72
CA VAL A 83 -23.05 -2.70 -2.45
C VAL A 83 -23.80 -3.85 -1.77
N LYS A 84 -23.56 -5.10 -2.19
CA LYS A 84 -24.17 -6.29 -1.57
C LYS A 84 -23.73 -6.46 -0.11
N TYR A 85 -22.42 -6.37 0.16
CA TYR A 85 -21.86 -6.43 1.51
C TYR A 85 -22.46 -5.35 2.42
N TRP A 86 -22.52 -4.11 1.93
CA TRP A 86 -23.06 -2.99 2.69
C TRP A 86 -24.55 -3.14 3.01
N ARG A 87 -25.35 -3.61 2.05
CA ARG A 87 -26.79 -3.87 2.24
C ARG A 87 -27.08 -5.02 3.21
N ALA A 88 -26.19 -6.00 3.28
CA ALA A 88 -26.32 -7.13 4.21
C ALA A 88 -26.02 -6.76 5.68
N GLY A 89 -25.79 -5.48 5.98
CA GLY A 89 -25.48 -5.01 7.34
C GLY A 89 -24.03 -5.30 7.75
N GLY A 90 -23.12 -5.43 6.78
CA GLY A 90 -21.69 -5.63 7.03
C GLY A 90 -21.13 -4.63 8.05
N THR A 91 -20.20 -5.10 8.88
CA THR A 91 -19.56 -4.34 9.95
C THR A 91 -19.07 -2.98 9.43
N LYS A 92 -19.60 -1.89 9.99
CA LYS A 92 -19.24 -0.51 9.60
C LYS A 92 -17.82 -0.18 10.09
N THR A 93 -16.79 -0.69 9.42
CA THR A 93 -15.38 -0.46 9.78
C THR A 93 -14.67 0.56 8.90
N SER A 94 -15.30 1.06 7.82
CA SER A 94 -14.73 2.19 7.08
C SER A 94 -14.76 3.45 7.95
N PRO A 95 -13.74 4.36 7.87
CA PRO A 95 -13.89 5.71 8.38
C PRO A 95 -15.11 6.30 7.68
N SER A 96 -16.20 6.45 8.42
CA SER A 96 -17.37 7.10 7.91
C SER A 96 -16.95 8.50 7.53
N ARG A 97 -17.18 8.87 6.26
CA ARG A 97 -17.13 10.27 5.85
C ARG A 97 -18.17 10.98 6.70
N THR A 98 -17.75 11.50 7.84
CA THR A 98 -18.55 12.42 8.63
C THR A 98 -18.98 13.50 7.65
N SER A 99 -20.27 13.76 7.58
CA SER A 99 -20.81 14.88 6.83
C SER A 99 -20.21 16.15 7.43
N THR A 100 -19.05 16.57 6.93
CA THR A 100 -18.51 17.89 7.23
C THR A 100 -19.34 18.84 6.39
N SER A 101 -20.33 19.46 7.04
CA SER A 101 -20.86 20.75 6.60
C SER A 101 -19.67 21.63 6.24
N VAL A 102 -19.58 22.02 4.97
CA VAL A 102 -18.53 22.91 4.48
C VAL A 102 -18.64 24.23 5.26
N PRO A 103 -17.65 24.65 6.06
CA PRO A 103 -17.63 26.00 6.59
C PRO A 103 -17.08 26.91 5.49
N THR A 104 -17.86 27.92 5.13
CA THR A 104 -17.47 29.01 4.23
C THR A 104 -16.14 29.63 4.68
N PRO A 105 -15.16 29.85 3.78
CA PRO A 105 -13.86 30.38 4.18
C PRO A 105 -13.98 31.86 4.54
N ARG A 106 -13.77 32.20 5.81
CA ARG A 106 -13.41 33.56 6.22
C ARG A 106 -11.91 33.76 5.98
N SER A 107 -11.60 34.76 5.16
CA SER A 107 -10.25 35.22 4.85
C SER A 107 -9.41 35.46 6.11
N LYS A 108 -8.22 34.87 6.16
CA LYS A 108 -7.12 35.33 7.01
C LYS A 108 -5.83 35.37 6.21
N ALA A 109 -5.19 36.53 6.29
CA ALA A 109 -4.00 36.93 5.56
C ALA A 109 -2.79 36.04 5.84
N ILE A 110 -2.06 35.72 4.78
CA ILE A 110 -0.79 35.01 4.81
C ILE A 110 0.28 36.02 5.23
N HIS A 111 0.85 35.85 6.43
CA HIS A 111 2.14 36.44 6.77
C HIS A 111 3.23 35.40 6.50
N SER A 112 4.07 35.71 5.52
CA SER A 112 5.33 35.02 5.22
C SER A 112 6.30 35.20 6.39
N SER A 113 6.85 34.11 6.92
CA SER A 113 8.14 34.17 7.64
C SER A 113 9.02 32.98 7.30
N ARG A 114 10.30 33.32 7.17
CA ARG A 114 11.41 32.60 6.54
C ARG A 114 12.27 31.96 7.63
N ALA A 115 13.06 30.95 7.23
CA ALA A 115 14.16 30.31 7.96
C ALA A 115 13.71 29.28 9.04
N THR A 116 14.28 28.08 9.10
CA THR A 116 15.70 27.89 9.38
C THR A 116 16.24 26.53 8.92
N ARG A 117 17.49 26.61 8.48
CA ARG A 117 18.42 25.63 7.91
C ARG A 117 18.90 24.58 8.93
N ARG A 118 19.10 23.33 8.50
CA ARG A 118 19.96 22.30 9.13
C ARG A 118 20.54 21.44 7.99
N VAL A 119 21.69 21.78 7.42
CA VAL A 119 23.04 21.25 7.73
C VAL A 119 23.01 19.82 8.25
N ILE A 120 23.22 18.84 7.35
CA ILE A 120 24.32 17.84 7.39
C ILE A 120 24.60 17.41 5.93
N ALA A 121 25.86 17.51 5.50
CA ALA A 121 26.36 17.03 4.20
C ALA A 121 27.49 16.01 4.45
N PRO A 122 27.81 15.13 3.48
CA PRO A 122 28.49 13.85 3.70
C PRO A 122 30.01 13.98 3.70
N THR A 123 30.69 13.16 4.52
CA THR A 123 32.14 12.91 4.44
C THR A 123 32.41 11.62 3.67
N SER A 124 33.12 11.74 2.56
CA SER A 124 33.76 10.64 1.82
C SER A 124 34.99 11.22 1.10
N PRO A 125 35.95 10.41 0.63
CA PRO A 125 36.88 9.59 1.40
C PRO A 125 38.34 10.04 1.19
N ALA A 126 39.24 9.57 2.05
CA ALA A 126 40.68 9.76 1.87
C ALA A 126 41.25 8.70 0.92
N SER A 127 41.96 9.18 -0.10
CA SER A 127 42.80 8.38 -0.99
C SER A 127 43.98 7.77 -0.23
N GLY A 128 44.31 6.53 -0.60
CA GLY A 128 45.54 5.81 -0.28
C GLY A 128 45.78 4.76 -1.34
#